data_AF-A0A971BPW7-F1
#
_entry.id   AF-A0A971BPW7-F1
#
_cell.length_a   1.000
_cell.length_b   1.000
_cell.length_c   1.000
_cell.angle_alpha   90.00
_cell.angle_beta   90.00
_cell.angle_gamma   90.00
#
_symmetry.space_group_name_H-M   'P 1'
#
loop_
_entity.id
_entity.type
_entity.pdbx_description
1 polymer ?
#
loop_
_entity_poly.entity_id
_entity_poly.type
_entity_poly.pdbx_seq_one_letter_code
_entity_poly.pdbx_strand_id
1 'polypeptide(L)' 'MKYIRTIKYDNQFLLDNMMGPNAMKILEEMTAGLALKSGMRVLDLGCGKGLTS' A
#
# COMPACT_ATOMS: atom_id res chain seq x y z
N MET A 1 5.64 -11.40 -12.30
CA MET A 1 4.42 -11.17 -11.49
C MET A 1 4.06 -9.69 -11.52
N LYS A 2 2.77 -9.33 -11.54
CA LYS A 2 2.29 -7.94 -11.76
C LYS A 2 2.49 -6.98 -10.57
N TYR A 3 2.69 -7.48 -9.34
CA TYR A 3 2.78 -6.66 -8.11
C TYR A 3 3.99 -7.08 -7.24
N ILE A 4 5.18 -6.70 -7.68
CA ILE A 4 6.45 -7.17 -7.10
C ILE A 4 6.77 -6.51 -5.74
N ARG A 5 6.15 -5.36 -5.45
CA ARG A 5 6.32 -4.69 -4.14
C ARG A 5 5.35 -5.28 -3.13
N THR A 6 4.10 -5.50 -3.54
CA THR A 6 3.05 -6.06 -2.70
C THR A 6 3.35 -7.49 -2.24
N ILE A 7 3.93 -8.33 -3.10
CA ILE A 7 4.18 -9.75 -2.75
C ILE A 7 5.21 -9.95 -1.62
N LYS A 8 5.93 -8.90 -1.23
CA LYS A 8 6.92 -8.96 -0.15
C LYS A 8 6.30 -8.99 1.25
N TYR A 9 5.02 -8.62 1.37
CA TYR A 9 4.32 -8.57 2.64
C TYR A 9 3.70 -9.93 2.98
N ASP A 10 3.63 -10.24 4.28
CA ASP A 10 3.02 -11.48 4.77
C ASP A 10 1.52 -11.52 4.47
N ASN A 11 1.06 -12.63 3.89
CA ASN A 11 -0.33 -12.75 3.44
C ASN A 11 -1.32 -12.74 4.60
N GLN A 12 -1.00 -13.35 5.75
CA GLN A 12 -1.92 -13.40 6.89
C GLN A 12 -2.06 -12.01 7.50
N PHE A 13 -0.96 -11.28 7.66
CA PHE A 13 -0.98 -9.88 8.06
C PHE A 13 -1.85 -9.02 7.15
N LEU A 14 -1.74 -9.19 5.82
CA LEU A 14 -2.59 -8.48 4.87
C LEU A 14 -4.07 -8.82 5.05
N LEU A 15 -4.42 -10.10 5.19
CA LEU A 15 -5.80 -10.55 5.36
C LEU A 15 -6.43 -10.04 6.66
N ASP A 16 -5.66 -10.06 7.76
CA ASP A 16 -6.14 -9.61 9.08
C ASP A 16 -6.40 -8.10 9.12
N ASN A 17 -5.72 -7.34 8.27
CA ASN A 17 -5.75 -5.87 8.28
C ASN A 17 -6.43 -5.23 7.07
N MET A 18 -6.71 -6.00 6.02
CA MET A 18 -7.41 -5.53 4.83
C MET A 18 -8.83 -5.03 5.16
N MET A 19 -9.19 -3.90 4.58
CA MET A 19 -10.56 -3.38 4.59
C MET A 19 -10.92 -2.92 3.18
N GLY A 20 -11.93 -3.55 2.58
CA GLY A 20 -12.37 -3.24 1.22
C GLY A 20 -11.47 -3.83 0.12
N PRO A 21 -11.30 -3.13 -1.02
CA PRO A 21 -10.41 -3.55 -2.11
C PRO A 21 -8.95 -3.73 -1.65
N ASN A 22 -8.14 -4.43 -2.44
CA ASN A 22 -6.74 -4.71 -2.09
C ASN A 22 -5.89 -3.43 -2.11
N ALA A 23 -5.79 -2.77 -0.95
CA ALA A 23 -5.13 -1.48 -0.78
C ALA A 23 -3.64 -1.51 -1.16
N MET A 24 -2.93 -2.62 -0.93
CA MET A 24 -1.51 -2.73 -1.28
C MET A 24 -1.26 -2.74 -2.79
N LYS A 25 -2.08 -3.49 -3.55
CA LYS A 25 -2.00 -3.50 -5.02
C LYS A 25 -2.35 -2.13 -5.60
N ILE A 26 -3.38 -1.49 -5.05
CA ILE A 26 -3.79 -0.13 -5.44
C ILE A 26 -2.66 0.86 -5.15
N LEU A 27 -2.03 0.80 -3.97
CA LEU A 27 -0.89 1.66 -3.62
C LEU A 27 0.28 1.47 -4.59
N GLU A 28 0.61 0.22 -4.95
CA GLU A 28 1.67 -0.07 -5.92
C GLU A 28 1.37 0.52 -7.31
N GLU A 29 0.14 0.37 -7.80
CA GLU A 29 -0.27 0.94 -9.09
C GLU A 29 -0.29 2.49 -9.05
N MET A 30 -0.84 3.09 -7.99
CA MET A 30 -0.93 4.54 -7.85
C MET A 30 0.45 5.19 -7.74
N THR A 31 1.38 4.57 -7.01
CA THR A 31 2.73 5.11 -6.81
C THR A 31 3.68 4.82 -7.96
N ALA A 32 3.33 3.94 -8.89
CA ALA A 32 4.20 3.57 -10.02
C ALA A 32 4.62 4.78 -10.89
N GLY A 33 3.75 5.80 -11.00
CA GLY A 33 4.04 7.04 -11.73
C GLY A 33 4.53 8.20 -10.87
N LEU A 34 4.65 8.02 -9.54
CA LEU A 34 5.01 9.10 -8.62
C LEU A 34 6.49 9.04 -8.25
N ALA A 35 7.20 10.14 -8.49
CA ALA A 35 8.60 10.31 -8.10
C ALA A 35 8.71 10.70 -6.60
N LEU A 36 8.39 9.78 -5.71
CA LEU A 36 8.53 9.97 -4.26
C LEU A 36 10.01 10.12 -3.87
N LYS A 37 10.34 11.20 -3.14
CA LYS A 37 11.69 11.52 -2.70
C LYS A 37 11.74 11.66 -1.18
N SER A 38 12.91 11.42 -0.60
CA SER A 38 13.14 11.68 0.82
C SER A 38 12.81 13.14 1.17
N GLY A 39 12.18 13.35 2.33
CA GLY A 39 11.72 14.66 2.78
C GLY A 39 10.32 15.08 2.30
N MET A 40 9.71 14.35 1.36
CA MET A 40 8.30 14.56 1.01
C MET A 40 7.37 14.07 2.13
N ARG A 41 6.16 14.64 2.20
CA ARG A 41 5.12 14.23 3.15
C ARG A 41 4.01 13.49 2.42
N VAL A 42 3.56 12.38 3.00
CA VAL A 42 2.44 11.58 2.51
C VAL A 42 1.30 11.68 3.52
N LEU A 43 0.08 11.82 3.03
CA LEU A 43 -1.14 11.84 3.84
C LEU A 43 -1.98 10.63 3.48
N ASP A 44 -2.21 9.75 4.46
CA ASP A 44 -3.12 8.61 4.35
C ASP A 44 -4.47 9.00 4.98
N LEU A 45 -5.43 9.36 4.13
CA LEU A 45 -6.77 9.78 4.55
C LEU A 45 -7.68 8.57 4.74
N GLY A 46 -8.23 8.43 5.96
CA GLY A 46 -9.10 7.29 6.27
C GLY A 46 -8.32 5.98 6.36
N CYS A 47 -7.10 6.02 6.90
CA CYS A 47 -6.13 4.92 6.91
C CYS A 47 -6.61 3.61 7.57
N GLY A 48 -7.68 3.65 8.35
CA GLY A 48 -8.28 2.46 8.92
C GLY A 48 -7.32 1.69 9.83
N LYS A 49 -6.92 0.47 9.42
CA LYS A 49 -5.92 -0.34 10.13
C LYS A 49 -4.47 0.00 9.75
N GLY A 50 -4.25 1.05 8.95
CA GLY A 50 -2.92 1.57 8.63
C GLY A 50 -2.13 0.70 7.65
N LEU A 51 -2.78 -0.08 6.78
CA LEU A 51 -2.10 -1.01 5.87
C LEU A 51 -1.18 -0.30 4.87
N THR A 52 -1.50 0.94 4.51
CA THR A 52 -0.79 1.78 3.53
C THR A 52 0.03 2.91 4.16
N SER A 53 0.15 2.92 5.50
CA SER A 53 0.83 3.95 6.30
C SER A 53 2.22 3.51 6.74
#